data_AF-A0A2N1EFW4-F1
#
_entry.id   AF-A0A2N1EFW4-F1
#
_cell.length_a   1.000
_cell.length_b   1.000
_cell.length_c   1.000
_cell.angle_alpha   90.00
_cell.angle_beta   90.00
_cell.angle_gamma   90.00
#
_symmetry.space_group_name_H-M   'P 1'
#
loop_
_entity.id
_entity.type
_entity.pdbx_description
1 polymer ?
#
loop_
_entity_poly.entity_id
_entity_poly.type
_entity_poly.pdbx_seq_one_letter_code
_entity_poly.pdbx_strand_id
1 'polypeptide(L)'
;MAAVIGIKGHCAHCDMTFELKPWQLNAIAIDEPFVCTYCHACLQLCCRKQLRRFRALDQWALVPPGMIMLTCATLLVALFAEWLGLLSVIGQFNISLTTLLIHFLVLRYVRHRRRMTLNLQAVSRLPLEQLARVACARLSQP
;
A
#
# COMPACT_ATOMS: atom_id res chain seq x y z
N MET A 1 6.46 -7.31 -12.59
CA MET A 1 7.39 -7.25 -11.44
C MET A 1 6.66 -6.66 -10.24
N ALA A 2 6.16 -7.51 -9.34
CA ALA A 2 5.46 -7.07 -8.15
C ALA A 2 6.46 -6.38 -7.22
N ALA A 3 6.37 -5.06 -7.12
CA ALA A 3 7.24 -4.27 -6.26
C ALA A 3 7.09 -4.78 -4.82
N VAL A 4 8.14 -5.40 -4.28
CA VAL A 4 8.19 -5.93 -2.91
C VAL A 4 7.68 -4.85 -1.96
N ILE A 5 6.47 -5.06 -1.46
CA ILE A 5 5.80 -4.13 -0.57
C ILE A 5 6.32 -4.46 0.82
N GLY A 6 7.37 -3.77 1.27
CA GLY A 6 8.00 -3.97 2.59
C GLY A 6 7.12 -3.54 3.78
N ILE A 7 5.80 -3.65 3.66
CA ILE A 7 4.85 -3.38 4.74
C ILE A 7 4.81 -4.63 5.63
N LYS A 8 5.03 -4.42 6.92
CA LYS A 8 4.98 -5.47 7.93
C LYS A 8 3.62 -5.44 8.63
N GLY A 9 3.03 -6.59 8.90
CA GLY A 9 1.91 -6.77 9.80
C GLY A 9 2.41 -7.19 11.17
N HIS A 10 1.87 -6.62 12.23
CA HIS A 10 2.07 -7.06 13.61
C HIS A 10 0.75 -7.62 14.12
N CYS A 11 0.76 -8.86 14.61
CA CYS A 11 -0.42 -9.49 15.17
C CYS A 11 -0.55 -9.15 16.65
N ALA A 12 -1.62 -8.48 17.07
CA ALA A 12 -1.86 -8.14 18.48
C ALA A 12 -2.25 -9.35 19.36
N HIS A 13 -2.43 -10.54 18.78
CA HIS A 13 -2.79 -11.75 19.53
C HIS A 13 -1.59 -12.62 19.87
N CYS A 14 -0.61 -12.73 18.97
CA CYS A 14 0.61 -13.52 19.21
C CYS A 14 1.90 -12.67 19.22
N ASP A 15 1.77 -11.34 19.14
CA ASP A 15 2.85 -10.35 19.07
C ASP A 15 3.87 -10.54 17.94
N MET A 16 3.63 -11.46 17.02
CA MET A 16 4.53 -11.72 15.89
C MET A 16 4.40 -10.65 14.81
N THR A 17 5.54 -10.20 14.30
CA THR A 17 5.63 -9.35 13.11
C THR A 17 5.99 -10.18 11.88
N PHE A 18 5.29 -9.97 10.78
CA PHE A 18 5.51 -10.67 9.52
C PHE A 18 5.37 -9.74 8.32
N GLU A 19 5.95 -10.09 7.17
CA GLU A 19 5.77 -9.32 5.94
C GLU A 19 4.41 -9.61 5.32
N LEU A 20 3.65 -8.56 5.03
CA LEU A 20 2.31 -8.70 4.45
C LEU A 20 2.40 -8.98 2.96
N LYS A 21 1.78 -10.09 2.53
CA LYS A 21 1.68 -10.46 1.11
C LYS A 21 0.73 -9.51 0.38
N PRO A 22 0.87 -9.34 -0.95
CA PRO A 22 -0.01 -8.45 -1.74
C PRO A 22 -1.50 -8.73 -1.57
N TRP A 23 -1.90 -10.01 -1.52
CA TRP A 23 -3.30 -10.37 -1.30
C TRP A 23 -3.81 -10.01 0.11
N GLN A 24 -2.95 -10.04 1.14
CA GLN A 24 -3.30 -9.63 2.51
C GLN A 24 -3.49 -8.13 2.60
N LEU A 25 -2.66 -7.36 1.89
CA LEU A 25 -2.83 -5.91 1.76
C LEU A 25 -4.14 -5.58 1.04
N ASN A 26 -4.49 -6.35 -0.01
CA ASN A 26 -5.76 -6.18 -0.70
C ASN A 26 -6.95 -6.51 0.22
N ALA A 27 -6.87 -7.60 0.99
CA ALA A 27 -7.88 -7.94 1.99
C ALA A 27 -8.11 -6.79 3.00
N ILE A 28 -7.04 -6.17 3.50
CA ILE A 28 -7.13 -4.99 4.37
C ILE A 28 -7.79 -3.80 3.65
N ALA A 29 -7.51 -3.61 2.36
CA ALA A 29 -8.08 -2.50 1.57
C ALA A 29 -9.61 -2.62 1.42
N ILE A 30 -10.10 -3.85 1.22
CA ILE A 30 -11.53 -4.18 1.11
C ILE A 30 -12.21 -4.46 2.46
N ASP A 31 -11.49 -4.28 3.57
CA ASP A 31 -11.95 -4.55 4.95
C ASP A 31 -12.34 -6.01 5.21
N GLU A 32 -11.71 -6.95 4.50
CA GLU A 32 -11.93 -8.39 4.63
C GLU A 32 -10.95 -8.98 5.67
N PRO A 33 -11.44 -9.76 6.65
CA PRO A 33 -10.59 -10.34 7.66
C PRO A 33 -9.83 -11.56 7.11
N PHE A 34 -8.56 -11.70 7.49
CA PHE A 34 -7.69 -12.80 7.03
C PHE A 34 -7.04 -13.53 8.21
N VAL A 35 -6.51 -14.74 7.98
CA VAL A 35 -5.99 -15.57 9.07
C VAL A 35 -4.49 -15.33 9.28
N CYS A 36 -4.07 -15.24 10.54
CA CYS A 36 -2.65 -15.20 10.90
C CYS A 36 -1.95 -16.52 10.56
N THR A 37 -0.74 -16.46 9.99
CA THR A 37 0.06 -17.66 9.69
C THR A 37 0.62 -18.36 10.92
N TYR A 38 0.67 -17.69 12.07
CA TYR A 38 1.28 -18.21 13.30
C TYR A 38 0.22 -18.70 14.29
N CYS A 39 -0.74 -17.84 14.64
CA CYS A 39 -1.74 -18.14 15.67
C CYS A 39 -3.09 -18.58 15.12
N HIS A 40 -3.26 -18.60 13.78
CA HIS A 40 -4.52 -18.90 13.11
C HIS A 40 -5.73 -18.05 13.55
N ALA A 41 -5.51 -16.98 14.31
CA ALA A 41 -6.54 -16.02 14.65
C ALA A 41 -6.94 -15.21 13.41
N CYS A 42 -8.22 -14.84 13.33
CA CYS A 42 -8.72 -13.95 12.29
C CYS A 42 -8.30 -12.52 12.63
N LEU A 43 -7.60 -11.86 11.71
CA LEU A 43 -6.99 -10.55 11.86
C LEU A 43 -7.69 -9.53 10.97
N GLN A 44 -7.92 -8.35 11.53
CA GLN A 44 -8.45 -7.20 10.82
C GLN A 44 -7.80 -5.90 11.33
N LEU A 45 -7.77 -4.89 10.48
CA LEU A 45 -7.22 -3.58 10.82
C LEU A 45 -8.33 -2.65 11.38
N CYS A 46 -8.71 -2.84 12.65
CA CYS A 46 -9.81 -2.07 13.26
C CYS A 46 -9.45 -0.59 13.55
N CYS A 47 -8.17 -0.25 13.62
CA CYS A 47 -7.74 1.11 13.95
C CYS A 47 -7.97 2.08 12.78
N ARG A 48 -9.04 2.90 12.87
CA ARG A 48 -9.39 3.92 11.85
C ARG A 48 -8.26 4.88 11.49
N LYS A 49 -7.35 5.18 12.43
CA LYS A 49 -6.17 6.03 12.19
C LYS A 49 -5.15 5.32 11.28
N GLN A 50 -4.89 4.03 11.51
CA GLN A 50 -4.00 3.24 10.67
C GLN A 50 -4.62 2.95 9.31
N LEU A 51 -5.92 2.66 9.25
CA LEU A 51 -6.64 2.46 7.99
C LEU A 51 -6.60 3.70 7.09
N ARG A 52 -6.80 4.91 7.66
CA ARG A 52 -6.64 6.16 6.90
C ARG A 52 -5.22 6.34 6.38
N ARG A 53 -4.21 6.01 7.19
CA ARG A 53 -2.79 6.09 6.76
C ARG A 53 -2.46 5.07 5.67
N PHE A 54 -3.05 3.88 5.75
CA PHE A 54 -2.94 2.83 4.74
C PHE A 54 -3.59 3.24 3.41
N ARG A 55 -4.83 3.77 3.44
CA ARG A 55 -5.48 4.28 2.21
C ARG A 55 -4.73 5.47 1.61
N ALA A 56 -4.18 6.35 2.45
CA ALA A 56 -3.31 7.41 1.96
C ALA A 56 -2.10 6.81 1.24
N LEU A 57 -1.43 5.81 1.82
CA LEU A 57 -0.30 5.09 1.18
C LEU A 57 -0.70 4.41 -0.14
N ASP A 58 -1.92 3.90 -0.25
CA ASP A 58 -2.44 3.31 -1.49
C ASP A 58 -2.57 4.35 -2.62
N GLN A 59 -2.96 5.59 -2.29
CA GLN A 59 -2.91 6.71 -3.26
C GLN A 59 -1.48 6.98 -3.75
N TRP A 60 -0.46 6.75 -2.90
CA TRP A 60 0.95 6.83 -3.30
C TRP A 60 1.42 5.62 -4.14
N ALA A 61 0.61 4.57 -4.29
CA ALA A 61 0.93 3.45 -5.18
C ALA A 61 0.91 3.86 -6.66
N LEU A 62 0.17 4.92 -7.02
CA LEU A 62 0.17 5.51 -8.36
C LEU A 62 1.37 6.44 -8.63
N VAL A 63 2.12 6.83 -7.61
CA VAL A 63 3.23 7.77 -7.76
C VAL A 63 4.39 7.16 -8.55
N PRO A 64 4.86 5.92 -8.31
CA PRO A 64 5.91 5.31 -9.12
C PRO A 64 5.64 5.28 -10.65
N PRO A 65 4.48 4.80 -11.14
CA PRO A 65 4.19 4.85 -12.58
C PRO A 65 4.02 6.29 -13.09
N GLY A 66 3.38 7.17 -12.32
CA GLY A 66 3.23 8.59 -12.69
C GLY A 66 4.57 9.31 -12.83
N MET A 67 5.53 9.01 -11.94
CA MET A 67 6.88 9.56 -12.02
C MET A 67 7.63 9.08 -13.26
N ILE A 68 7.49 7.81 -13.64
CA ILE A 68 8.11 7.29 -14.87
C ILE A 68 7.57 8.04 -16.09
N MET A 69 6.24 8.21 -16.18
CA MET A 69 5.62 8.98 -17.25
C MET A 69 6.09 10.45 -17.26
N LEU A 70 6.15 11.09 -16.09
CA LEU A 70 6.62 12.46 -15.96
C LEU A 70 8.08 12.59 -16.39
N THR A 71 8.96 11.68 -15.93
CA THR A 71 10.38 11.63 -16.29
C THR A 71 10.56 11.49 -17.81
N CYS A 72 9.78 10.60 -18.43
CA CYS A 72 9.81 10.39 -19.87
C CYS A 72 9.35 11.64 -20.63
N ALA A 73 8.23 12.24 -20.21
CA ALA A 73 7.71 13.47 -20.80
C ALA A 73 8.70 14.63 -20.68
N THR A 74 9.34 14.81 -19.51
CA THR A 74 10.34 15.87 -19.30
C THR A 74 11.57 15.69 -20.18
N LEU A 75 12.04 14.45 -20.36
CA LEU A 75 13.18 14.17 -21.24
C LEU A 75 12.83 14.41 -22.72
N LEU A 76 11.63 14.04 -23.15
CA LEU A 76 11.15 14.31 -24.51
C LEU A 76 11.04 15.82 -24.76
N VAL A 77 10.44 16.59 -23.85
CA VAL A 77 10.34 18.05 -23.97
C VAL A 77 11.71 18.70 -24.02
N ALA A 78 12.65 18.24 -23.19
CA ALA A 78 14.03 18.76 -23.20
C ALA A 78 14.73 18.51 -24.55
N LEU A 79 14.55 17.31 -25.13
CA LEU A 79 15.11 16.96 -26.44
C LEU A 79 14.51 17.81 -27.57
N PHE A 80 13.18 18.01 -27.55
CA PHE A 80 12.49 18.86 -28.54
C PHE A 80 12.93 20.32 -28.44
N ALA A 81 13.10 20.85 -27.24
CA ALA A 81 13.51 22.24 -27.05
C ALA A 81 15.00 22.47 -27.37
N GLU A 82 15.87 21.48 -27.19
CA GLU A 82 17.23 21.51 -27.75
C GLU A 82 17.20 21.52 -29.28
N TRP A 83 16.40 20.65 -29.91
CA TRP A 83 16.27 20.58 -31.37
C TRP A 83 15.78 21.90 -31.99
N LEU A 84 14.91 22.63 -31.30
CA LEU A 84 14.45 23.97 -31.68
C LEU A 84 15.48 25.08 -31.41
N GLY A 85 16.63 24.77 -30.83
CA GLY A 85 17.67 25.74 -30.46
C GLY A 85 17.31 26.61 -29.24
N LEU A 86 16.24 26.26 -28.52
CA LEU A 86 15.76 26.98 -27.33
C LEU A 86 16.55 26.59 -26.06
N LEU A 87 17.34 25.52 -26.12
CA LEU A 87 18.17 25.02 -25.03
C LEU A 87 19.60 24.77 -25.48
N SER A 88 20.57 25.29 -24.70
CA SER A 88 21.98 24.93 -24.82
C SER A 88 22.24 23.51 -24.31
N VAL A 89 23.30 22.85 -24.80
CA VAL A 89 23.80 21.56 -24.30
C VAL A 89 23.97 21.56 -22.77
N ILE A 90 24.43 22.68 -22.19
CA ILE A 90 24.56 22.86 -20.74
C ILE A 90 23.19 22.90 -20.05
N GLY A 91 22.18 23.49 -20.70
CA GLY A 91 20.80 23.52 -20.23
C GLY A 91 20.17 22.13 -20.24
N GLN A 92 20.36 21.36 -21.32
CA GLN A 92 19.88 19.98 -21.43
C GLN A 92 20.50 19.08 -20.37
N PHE A 93 21.81 19.19 -20.13
CA PHE A 93 22.51 18.42 -19.10
C PHE A 93 21.93 18.71 -17.70
N ASN A 94 21.68 19.98 -17.36
CA ASN A 94 21.07 20.36 -16.09
C ASN A 94 19.65 19.82 -15.92
N ILE A 95 18.83 19.86 -16.98
CA ILE A 95 17.46 19.32 -16.95
C ILE A 95 17.48 17.79 -16.74
N SER A 96 18.35 17.08 -17.46
CA SER A 96 18.52 15.63 -17.31
C SER A 96 18.96 15.26 -15.89
N LEU A 97 19.97 15.97 -15.36
CA LEU A 97 20.47 15.75 -14.00
C LEU A 97 19.38 16.01 -12.95
N THR A 98 18.63 17.11 -13.09
CA THR A 98 17.54 17.47 -12.17
C THR A 98 16.43 16.41 -12.20
N THR A 99 16.10 15.93 -13.39
CA THR A 99 15.08 14.89 -13.59
C THR A 99 15.47 13.58 -12.92
N LEU A 100 16.73 13.14 -13.09
CA LEU A 100 17.26 11.97 -12.41
C LEU A 100 17.25 12.14 -10.88
N LEU A 101 17.66 13.31 -10.40
CA LEU A 101 17.71 13.60 -8.97
C LEU A 101 16.31 13.56 -8.33
N ILE A 102 15.32 14.15 -8.99
CA ILE A 102 13.90 14.04 -8.61
C ILE A 102 13.45 12.58 -8.62
N HIS A 103 13.78 11.81 -9.66
CA HIS A 103 13.42 10.40 -9.76
C HIS A 103 13.97 9.58 -8.57
N PHE A 104 15.25 9.75 -8.24
CA PHE A 104 15.88 9.11 -7.10
C PHE A 104 15.25 9.53 -5.76
N LEU A 105 14.97 10.82 -5.57
CA LEU A 105 14.31 11.32 -4.36
C LEU A 105 12.93 10.70 -4.17
N VAL A 106 12.13 10.61 -5.24
CA VAL A 106 10.80 10.00 -5.15
C VAL A 106 10.87 8.50 -4.92
N LEU A 107 11.78 7.77 -5.58
CA LEU A 107 12.00 6.35 -5.30
C LEU A 107 12.41 6.12 -3.84
N ARG A 108 13.32 6.94 -3.31
CA ARG A 108 13.74 6.87 -1.91
C ARG A 108 12.57 7.19 -0.98
N TYR A 109 11.77 8.21 -1.29
CA TYR A 109 10.60 8.58 -0.51
C TYR A 109 9.56 7.48 -0.48
N VAL A 110 9.25 6.86 -1.63
CA VAL A 110 8.33 5.72 -1.74
C VAL A 110 8.88 4.52 -0.95
N ARG A 111 10.16 4.17 -1.10
CA ARG A 111 10.79 3.08 -0.34
C ARG A 111 10.76 3.33 1.17
N HIS A 112 10.98 4.57 1.60
CA HIS A 112 10.90 4.95 3.01
C HIS A 112 9.47 4.86 3.53
N ARG A 113 8.49 5.40 2.79
CA ARG A 113 7.06 5.35 3.14
C ARG A 113 6.48 3.93 3.13
N ARG A 114 7.03 3.03 2.32
CA ARG A 114 6.61 1.61 2.26
C ARG A 114 7.06 0.78 3.46
N ARG A 115 8.03 1.24 4.27
CA ARG A 115 8.39 0.59 5.54
C ARG A 115 7.41 1.01 6.63
N MET A 116 6.21 0.45 6.59
CA MET A 116 5.21 0.68 7.63
C MET A 116 4.84 -0.64 8.30
N THR A 117 4.72 -0.59 9.63
CA THR A 117 4.16 -1.67 10.45
C THR A 117 2.68 -1.38 10.71
N LEU A 118 1.81 -2.32 10.37
CA LEU A 118 0.37 -2.27 10.62
C LEU A 118 0.04 -3.14 11.82
N ASN A 119 -0.65 -2.60 12.82
CA ASN A 119 -1.10 -3.38 13.98
C ASN A 119 -2.46 -3.99 13.67
N LEU A 120 -2.47 -5.31 13.51
CA LEU A 120 -3.63 -6.12 13.17
C LEU A 120 -4.24 -6.63 14.47
N GLN A 121 -5.51 -6.33 14.68
CA GLN A 121 -6.25 -6.80 15.85
C GLN A 121 -6.93 -8.12 15.51
N ALA A 122 -6.96 -9.03 16.47
CA ALA A 122 -7.75 -10.24 16.33
C ALA A 122 -9.23 -9.89 16.42
N VAL A 123 -10.00 -10.27 15.42
CA VAL A 123 -11.46 -10.16 15.42
C VAL A 123 -12.01 -11.56 15.52
N SER A 124 -12.80 -11.82 16.55
CA SER A 124 -13.64 -13.00 16.60
C SER A 124 -14.58 -12.92 15.41
N ARG A 125 -14.49 -13.84 14.44
CA ARG A 125 -15.60 -14.05 13.51
C ARG A 125 -16.83 -14.22 14.39
N LEU A 126 -17.76 -13.26 14.33
CA LEU A 126 -19.04 -13.38 15.01
C LEU A 126 -19.52 -14.82 14.77
N PRO A 127 -19.85 -15.58 15.83
CA PRO A 127 -20.20 -16.97 15.68
C PRO A 127 -21.56 -17.00 14.97
N LEU A 128 -21.50 -17.03 13.64
CA LEU A 128 -22.65 -17.26 12.77
C LEU A 128 -23.39 -18.52 13.22
N GLU A 129 -22.69 -19.48 13.82
CA GLU A 129 -23.30 -20.64 14.48
C GLU A 129 -24.14 -20.32 15.72
N GLN A 130 -23.75 -19.36 16.56
CA GLN A 130 -24.57 -18.94 17.70
C GLN A 130 -25.76 -18.11 17.25
N LEU A 131 -25.59 -17.26 16.24
CA LEU A 131 -26.70 -16.52 15.64
C LEU A 131 -27.69 -17.46 14.92
N ALA A 132 -27.19 -18.49 14.22
CA ALA A 132 -28.03 -19.53 13.62
C ALA A 132 -28.76 -20.35 14.69
N ARG A 133 -28.09 -20.72 15.79
CA ARG A 133 -28.72 -21.42 16.92
C ARG A 133 -29.81 -20.57 17.59
N VAL A 134 -29.56 -19.28 17.79
CA VAL A 134 -30.53 -18.36 18.40
C VAL A 134 -31.69 -18.07 17.45
N ALA A 135 -31.44 -17.94 16.15
CA ALA A 135 -32.48 -17.78 15.13
C ALA A 135 -33.36 -19.02 15.02
N CYS A 136 -32.77 -20.22 14.99
CA CYS A 136 -33.52 -21.48 15.03
C CYS A 136 -34.31 -21.64 16.33
N ALA A 137 -33.73 -21.29 17.49
CA ALA A 137 -34.44 -21.35 18.76
C ALA A 137 -35.63 -20.36 18.83
N ARG A 138 -35.56 -19.23 18.14
CA ARG A 138 -36.65 -18.23 18.09
C ARG A 138 -37.74 -18.58 17.08
N LEU A 139 -37.40 -19.25 15.97
CA LEU A 139 -38.36 -19.71 14.95
C LEU A 139 -39.14 -20.97 15.39
N SER A 140 -38.61 -21.72 16.37
CA SER A 140 -39.26 -22.91 16.94
C SER A 140 -40.14 -22.61 18.16
N GLN A 141 -40.32 -21.34 18.55
CA GLN A 141 -41.30 -20.97 19.59
C GLN A 141 -42.68 -20.80 18.94
N PRO A 142 -43.72 -21.53 19.39
CA PRO A 142 -45.07 -21.49 18.81
C PRO A 142 -45.81 -20.18 19.09
#